data_AF-A0A239L5P8-F1
#
_entry.id   AF-A0A239L5P8-F1
#
_cell.length_a   1.000
_cell.length_b   1.000
_cell.length_c   1.000
_cell.angle_alpha   90.00
_cell.angle_beta   90.00
_cell.angle_gamma   90.00
#
_symmetry.space_group_name_H-M   'P 1'
#
loop_
_entity.id
_entity.type
_entity.pdbx_description
1 polymer ?
#
loop_
_entity_poly.entity_id
_entity_poly.type
_entity_poly.pdbx_seq_one_letter_code
_entity_poly.pdbx_strand_id
1 'polypeptide(L)' 'MFLGYARVSTQDQNLNRQMDQLREARCERIFCERIPGTK' A
#
# COMPACT_ATOMS: atom_id res chain seq x y z
N MET A 1 -11.04 11.52 9.24
CA MET A 1 -9.75 11.50 8.53
C MET A 1 -9.30 10.05 8.39
N PHE A 2 -9.41 9.49 7.19
CA PHE A 2 -9.05 8.09 6.93
C PHE A 2 -7.61 8.01 6.40
N LEU A 3 -6.76 7.27 7.09
CA LEU A 3 -5.38 7.03 6.69
C LEU A 3 -5.26 5.58 6.18
N GLY A 4 -4.79 5.44 4.95
CA GLY A 4 -4.44 4.16 4.34
C GLY A 4 -2.97 3.85 4.53
N TYR A 5 -2.66 2.58 4.77
CA TYR A 5 -1.28 2.10 4.87
C TYR A 5 -1.11 0.85 4.01
N ALA A 6 -0.12 0.88 3.12
CA ALA A 6 0.25 -0.21 2.24
C ALA A 6 1.74 -0.55 2.43
N ARG A 7 2.07 -1.83 2.48
CA ARG A 7 3.46 -2.30 2.61
C ARG A 7 3.74 -3.39 1.60
N VAL A 8 4.86 -3.27 0.89
CA VAL A 8 5.35 -4.33 -0.02
C VAL A 8 6.79 -4.69 0.23
N SER A 9 7.08 -5.98 0.04
CA SER A 9 8.39 -6.56 0.25
C SER A 9 9.25 -6.60 -1.04
N THR A 10 8.61 -6.42 -2.19
CA THR A 10 9.25 -6.58 -3.51
C THR A 10 8.61 -5.63 -4.52
N GLN A 11 9.40 -5.16 -5.50
CA GLN A 11 8.93 -4.20 -6.53
C GLN A 11 7.77 -4.72 -7.38
N ASP A 12 7.67 -6.04 -7.49
CA ASP A 12 6.70 -6.75 -8.32
C ASP A 12 5.45 -7.19 -7.54
N GLN A 13 5.40 -6.97 -6.21
CA GLN A 13 4.18 -7.25 -5.47
C GLN A 13 3.11 -6.25 -5.91
N ASN A 14 1.98 -6.80 -6.38
CA ASN A 14 0.91 -6.08 -7.05
C ASN A 14 0.19 -5.13 -6.07
N LEU A 15 0.83 -3.98 -5.80
CA LEU A 15 0.34 -2.85 -4.98
C LEU A 15 -1.03 -2.37 -5.42
N ASN A 16 -1.39 -2.61 -6.68
CA ASN A 16 -2.66 -2.19 -7.24
C ASN A 16 -3.85 -2.66 -6.42
N ARG A 17 -3.87 -3.91 -5.91
CA ARG A 17 -4.99 -4.39 -5.08
C ARG A 17 -5.09 -3.66 -3.74
N GLN A 18 -3.98 -3.48 -3.04
CA GLN A 18 -4.00 -2.73 -1.77
C GLN A 18 -4.39 -1.27 -2.00
N MET A 19 -3.90 -0.64 -3.07
CA MET A 19 -4.27 0.74 -3.40
C MET A 19 -5.73 0.88 -3.80
N ASP A 20 -6.30 -0.08 -4.55
CA ASP A 20 -7.73 -0.08 -4.88
C ASP A 20 -8.60 -0.17 -3.64
N GLN A 21 -8.28 -1.07 -2.71
CA GLN A 21 -9.01 -1.20 -1.44
C GLN A 21 -8.93 0.07 -0.59
N LEU A 22 -7.77 0.74 -0.55
CA LEU A 22 -7.58 2.00 0.17
C LEU A 22 -8.31 3.17 -0.51
N ARG A 23 -8.42 3.15 -1.84
CA ARG A 23 -9.22 4.12 -2.61
C ARG A 23 -10.73 3.89 -2.43
N GLU A 24 -11.18 2.64 -2.45
CA GLU A 24 -12.58 2.28 -2.15
C GLU A 24 -12.97 2.67 -0.71
N ALA A 25 -12.04 2.51 0.23
CA ALA A 25 -12.21 2.97 1.61
C ALA A 25 -12.21 4.50 1.78
N ARG A 26 -12.05 5.27 0.68
CA ARG A 26 -11.96 6.74 0.68
C ARG A 26 -10.92 7.28 1.66
N CYS A 27 -9.75 6.63 1.72
CA CYS A 27 -8.62 7.14 2.49
C CYS A 27 -8.12 8.47 1.94
N GLU A 28 -8.01 9.49 2.79
CA GLU A 28 -7.52 10.83 2.42
C GLU A 28 -6.00 10.88 2.23
N ARG A 29 -5.26 10.08 3.00
CA ARG A 29 -3.80 9.92 2.84
C ARG A 29 -3.43 8.46 2.83
N ILE A 30 -2.63 8.07 1.86
CA ILE A 30 -2.12 6.70 1.72
C ILE A 30 -0.61 6.74 1.89
N PHE A 31 -0.11 5.95 2.84
CA PHE A 31 1.32 5.77 3.09
C PHE A 31 1.76 4.42 2.53
N CYS A 32 2.82 4.42 1.74
CA CYS A 32 3.35 3.22 1.10
C CYS A 32 4.78 2.99 1.59
N GLU A 33 5.02 1.87 2.27
CA GLU A 33 6.35 1.50 2.75
C GLU A 33 6.90 0.33 1.93
N ARG A 34 8.07 0.53 1.32
CA ARG A 34 8.75 -0.48 0.52
C ARG A 34 9.94 -1.00 1.31
N ILE A 35 9.82 -2.23 1.81
CA ILE A 35 10.91 -2.89 2.53
C ILE A 35 11.47 -3.96 1.61
N PRO A 36 12.72 -3.86 1.12
CA PRO A 36 13.30 -4.93 0.33
C PRO A 36 13.37 -6.20 1.18
N GLY A 37 12.70 -7.26 0.74
CA GLY A 37 12.79 -8.58 1.37
C GLY A 37 14.27 -8.98 1.45
N THR A 38 14.80 -9.02 2.67
CA THR A 38 16.17 -9.45 2.90
C THR A 38 16.24 -10.96 2.63
N LYS A 39 17.22 -11.37 1.81
CA LYS A 39 17.47 -12.78 1.46
C LYS A 39 17.76 -13.63 2.69
#